data_AF-A0A6V7KHB8-F1
#
_entry.id   AF-A0A6V7KHB8-F1
#
_cell.length_a   1.000
_cell.length_b   1.000
_cell.length_c   1.000
_cell.angle_alpha   90.00
_cell.angle_beta   90.00
_cell.angle_gamma   90.00
#
_symmetry.space_group_name_H-M   'P 1'
#
loop_
_entity.id
_entity.type
_entity.pdbx_description
1 polymer ?
#
loop_
_entity_poly.entity_id
_entity_poly.type
_entity_poly.pdbx_seq_one_letter_code
_entity_poly.pdbx_strand_id
1 'polypeptide(L)'
;KMSSTSSSSNSVTANTSADLQNQFLTLLVAQLKNQDPTNPMDNNQLVSQLAQLNTVSGIEKLNTTLGSISGQINNNQSIQATTLIGHSVMVPGNEILVGNDTSTPFGLELESAAENVTVTITDSTGKVARTLELGALTAGVHSWGWDGKLAD
;
A
#
# COMPACT_ATOMS: atom_id res chain seq x y z
N LYS A 1 -8.73 -13.33 -35.52
CA LYS A 1 -10.06 -12.66 -35.40
C LYS A 1 -10.38 -12.57 -33.91
N MET A 2 -9.98 -11.50 -33.23
CA MET A 2 -10.26 -11.29 -31.80
C MET A 2 -11.26 -10.13 -31.72
N SER A 3 -12.46 -10.43 -31.25
CA SER A 3 -13.60 -9.51 -31.20
C SER A 3 -13.54 -8.70 -29.91
N SER A 4 -13.38 -7.39 -30.02
CA SER A 4 -13.52 -6.43 -28.92
C SER A 4 -15.00 -6.29 -28.54
N THR A 5 -15.37 -6.75 -27.35
CA THR A 5 -16.67 -6.46 -26.75
C THR A 5 -16.56 -5.14 -26.00
N SER A 6 -17.07 -4.07 -26.58
CA SER A 6 -17.24 -2.77 -25.95
C SER A 6 -18.40 -2.84 -24.95
N SER A 7 -18.09 -2.91 -23.66
CA SER A 7 -19.05 -2.70 -22.58
C SER A 7 -19.41 -1.22 -22.50
N SER A 8 -20.59 -0.86 -22.99
CA SER A 8 -21.21 0.44 -22.76
C SER A 8 -21.58 0.56 -21.28
N SER A 9 -20.70 1.16 -20.48
CA SER A 9 -21.03 1.60 -19.13
C SER A 9 -22.00 2.76 -19.23
N ASN A 10 -23.29 2.48 -19.03
CA ASN A 10 -24.29 3.50 -18.74
C ASN A 10 -23.91 4.13 -17.40
N SER A 11 -23.11 5.20 -17.44
CA SER A 11 -22.84 6.03 -16.28
C SER A 11 -24.18 6.64 -15.87
N VAL A 12 -24.81 6.07 -14.84
CA VAL A 12 -25.78 6.80 -14.03
C VAL A 12 -25.03 8.04 -13.57
N THR A 13 -25.37 9.19 -14.16
CA THR A 13 -24.87 10.49 -13.75
C THR A 13 -25.23 10.62 -12.28
N ALA A 14 -24.26 10.37 -11.40
CA ALA A 14 -24.40 10.70 -9.99
C ALA A 14 -24.70 12.20 -9.98
N ASN A 15 -25.90 12.57 -9.53
CA ASN A 15 -26.29 13.97 -9.38
C ASN A 15 -25.26 14.61 -8.47
N THR A 16 -24.29 15.29 -9.07
CA THR A 16 -23.18 15.85 -8.31
C THR A 16 -23.75 16.94 -7.41
N SER A 17 -23.16 17.15 -6.24
CA SER A 17 -23.53 18.26 -5.37
C SER A 17 -23.53 19.62 -6.11
N ALA A 18 -22.74 19.73 -7.19
CA ALA A 18 -22.73 20.86 -8.11
C ALA A 18 -24.00 20.99 -8.98
N ASP A 19 -24.59 19.88 -9.44
CA ASP A 19 -25.85 19.88 -10.18
C ASP A 19 -27.03 20.26 -9.29
N LEU A 20 -27.04 19.82 -8.03
CA LEU A 20 -28.05 20.23 -7.05
C LEU A 20 -27.92 21.72 -6.70
N GLN A 21 -26.70 22.25 -6.63
CA GLN A 21 -26.44 23.68 -6.42
C GLN A 21 -26.86 24.54 -7.61
N ASN A 22 -26.67 24.07 -8.85
CA ASN A 22 -27.13 24.77 -10.06
C ASN A 22 -28.65 24.76 -10.20
N GLN A 23 -29.31 23.63 -9.92
CA GLN A 23 -30.77 23.54 -9.89
C GLN A 23 -31.37 24.44 -8.80
N PHE A 24 -30.68 24.55 -7.66
CA PHE A 24 -31.04 25.47 -6.58
C PHE A 24 -30.96 26.94 -7.02
N LEU A 25 -29.84 27.37 -7.62
CA LEU A 25 -29.68 28.75 -8.09
C LEU A 25 -30.74 29.10 -9.15
N THR A 26 -31.11 28.13 -9.99
CA THR A 26 -32.17 28.29 -11.01
C THR A 26 -33.54 28.47 -10.36
N LEU A 27 -33.88 27.68 -9.35
CA LEU A 27 -35.13 27.83 -8.61
C LEU A 27 -35.18 29.12 -7.78
N LEU A 28 -34.06 29.54 -7.19
CA LEU A 28 -33.95 30.80 -6.42
C LEU A 28 -34.14 32.03 -7.33
N VAL A 29 -33.55 32.02 -8.53
CA VAL A 29 -33.74 33.09 -9.53
C VAL A 29 -35.17 33.11 -10.08
N ALA A 30 -35.75 31.93 -10.32
CA ALA A 30 -37.15 31.82 -10.76
C ALA A 30 -38.13 32.33 -9.70
N GLN A 31 -37.90 32.02 -8.43
CA GLN A 31 -38.70 32.54 -7.31
C GLN A 31 -38.53 34.06 -7.16
N LEU A 32 -37.31 34.59 -7.16
CA LEU A 32 -37.07 36.05 -7.10
C LEU A 32 -37.75 36.84 -8.22
N LYS A 33 -37.88 36.27 -9.43
CA LYS A 33 -38.63 36.91 -10.54
C LYS A 33 -40.15 36.91 -10.34
N ASN A 34 -40.69 36.10 -9.43
CA ASN A 34 -42.13 35.85 -9.28
C ASN A 34 -42.65 36.04 -7.84
N GLN A 35 -41.91 36.75 -6.98
CA GLN A 35 -42.32 37.08 -5.61
C GLN A 35 -43.23 38.31 -5.59
N ASP A 36 -44.30 38.23 -4.81
CA ASP A 36 -45.13 39.38 -4.42
C ASP A 36 -44.41 40.15 -3.28
N PRO A 37 -44.19 41.47 -3.40
CA PRO A 37 -43.44 42.28 -2.44
C PRO A 37 -44.02 42.33 -1.01
N THR A 38 -45.24 41.81 -0.79
CA THR A 38 -45.95 41.91 0.49
C THR A 38 -45.79 40.69 1.41
N ASN A 39 -45.15 39.60 0.97
CA ASN A 39 -44.90 38.42 1.81
C ASN A 39 -43.52 37.80 1.51
N PRO A 40 -42.44 38.34 2.09
CA PRO A 40 -41.12 37.74 1.96
C PRO A 40 -41.11 36.42 2.74
N MET A 41 -41.18 35.28 2.05
CA MET A 41 -40.96 33.98 2.72
C MET A 41 -39.53 33.90 3.29
N ASP A 42 -39.43 33.15 4.39
CA ASP A 42 -38.26 32.98 5.22
C ASP A 42 -37.15 32.19 4.51
N ASN A 43 -36.26 32.91 3.80
CA ASN A 43 -35.10 32.39 3.08
C ASN A 43 -34.11 31.60 3.98
N ASN A 44 -34.26 31.62 5.31
CA ASN A 44 -33.31 31.01 6.24
C ASN A 44 -33.27 29.48 6.19
N GLN A 45 -34.42 28.80 6.04
CA GLN A 45 -34.45 27.33 5.96
C GLN A 45 -33.74 26.81 4.70
N LEU A 46 -33.89 27.53 3.59
CA LEU A 46 -33.33 27.16 2.29
C LEU A 46 -31.81 27.37 2.26
N VAL A 47 -31.32 28.47 2.84
CA VAL A 47 -29.89 28.73 3.04
C VAL A 47 -29.27 27.69 3.98
N SER A 48 -29.99 27.26 5.02
CA SER A 48 -29.55 26.18 5.91
C SER A 48 -29.40 24.85 5.16
N GLN A 49 -30.36 24.49 4.30
CA GLN A 49 -30.28 23.26 3.50
C GLN A 49 -29.14 23.30 2.48
N LEU A 50 -28.86 24.47 1.88
CA LEU A 50 -27.71 24.66 0.98
C LEU A 50 -26.38 24.58 1.74
N ALA A 51 -26.30 25.15 2.93
CA ALA A 51 -25.12 25.04 3.79
C ALA A 51 -24.85 23.56 4.14
N GLN A 52 -25.89 22.81 4.50
CA GLN A 52 -25.78 21.36 4.74
C GLN A 52 -25.27 20.61 3.50
N LEU A 53 -25.83 20.89 2.31
CA LEU A 53 -25.39 20.25 1.08
C LEU A 53 -23.93 20.59 0.72
N ASN A 54 -23.50 21.84 0.94
CA ASN A 54 -22.11 22.25 0.80
C ASN A 54 -21.18 21.53 1.79
N THR A 55 -21.61 21.31 3.04
CA THR A 55 -20.81 20.55 4.01
C THR A 55 -20.64 19.10 3.59
N VAL A 56 -21.70 18.45 3.07
CA VAL A 56 -21.62 17.07 2.55
C VAL A 56 -20.69 16.98 1.35
N SER A 57 -20.82 17.91 0.39
CA SER A 57 -19.89 18.02 -0.76
C SER A 57 -18.45 18.26 -0.33
N GLY A 58 -18.24 19.08 0.71
CA GLY A 58 -16.94 19.30 1.32
C GLY A 58 -16.35 18.01 1.90
N ILE A 59 -17.15 17.24 2.64
CA ILE A 59 -16.73 15.95 3.20
C ILE A 59 -16.40 14.94 2.09
N GLU A 60 -17.19 14.89 1.02
CA GLU A 60 -16.94 14.00 -0.13
C GLU A 60 -15.62 14.34 -0.84
N LYS A 61 -15.32 15.64 -1.00
CA LYS A 61 -14.02 16.11 -1.50
C LYS A 61 -12.88 15.74 -0.55
N LEU A 62 -13.07 15.91 0.76
CA LEU A 62 -12.07 15.52 1.76
C LEU A 62 -11.76 14.01 1.70
N ASN A 63 -12.79 13.17 1.59
CA ASN A 63 -12.61 11.73 1.43
C ASN A 63 -11.82 11.39 0.14
N THR A 64 -12.12 12.08 -0.96
CA THR A 64 -11.39 11.92 -2.23
C THR A 64 -9.93 12.34 -2.11
N THR A 65 -9.66 13.48 -1.47
CA THR A 65 -8.29 13.96 -1.21
C THR A 65 -7.54 12.99 -0.30
N LEU A 66 -8.19 12.48 0.75
CA LEU A 66 -7.58 11.51 1.67
C LEU A 66 -7.28 10.17 0.97
N GLY A 67 -8.16 9.70 0.09
CA GLY A 67 -7.91 8.55 -0.77
C GLY A 67 -6.71 8.78 -1.70
N SER A 68 -6.59 9.98 -2.27
CA SER A 68 -5.46 10.36 -3.13
C SER A 68 -4.14 10.40 -2.36
N ILE A 69 -4.14 10.95 -1.13
CA ILE A 69 -2.96 10.98 -0.25
C ILE A 69 -2.52 9.55 0.12
N SER A 70 -3.46 8.66 0.46
CA SER A 70 -3.17 7.25 0.70
C SER A 70 -2.51 6.58 -0.50
N GLY A 71 -3.03 6.84 -1.71
CA GLY A 71 -2.42 6.38 -2.96
C GLY A 71 -1.00 6.92 -3.19
N GLN A 72 -0.76 8.20 -2.90
CA GLN A 72 0.57 8.81 -3.00
C GLN A 72 1.56 8.22 -1.98
N ILE A 73 1.12 7.91 -0.76
CA ILE A 73 1.96 7.24 0.26
C ILE A 73 2.40 5.86 -0.23
N ASN A 74 1.49 5.08 -0.83
CA ASN A 74 1.83 3.77 -1.39
C ASN A 74 2.84 3.88 -2.54
N ASN A 75 2.69 4.87 -3.43
CA ASN A 75 3.65 5.10 -4.51
C ASN A 75 5.06 5.45 -3.98
N ASN A 76 5.14 6.21 -2.88
CA ASN A 76 6.42 6.52 -2.25
C ASN A 76 7.11 5.26 -1.66
N GLN A 77 6.36 4.28 -1.15
CA GLN A 77 6.94 3.01 -0.69
C GLN A 77 7.60 2.23 -1.83
N SER A 78 7.00 2.22 -3.02
CA SER A 78 7.59 1.59 -4.21
C SER A 78 8.89 2.27 -4.65
N ILE A 79 9.00 3.59 -4.50
CA ILE A 79 10.25 4.32 -4.79
C ILE A 79 11.33 3.92 -3.77
N GLN A 80 10.99 3.75 -2.50
CA GLN A 80 11.93 3.25 -1.49
C GLN A 80 12.39 1.81 -1.81
N ALA A 81 11.51 0.94 -2.32
CA ALA A 81 11.93 -0.39 -2.76
C ALA A 81 12.98 -0.34 -3.90
N THR A 82 13.00 0.74 -4.69
CA THR A 82 14.01 0.93 -5.74
C THR A 82 15.42 1.08 -5.16
N THR A 83 15.57 1.56 -3.92
CA THR A 83 16.88 1.64 -3.27
C THR A 83 17.42 0.28 -2.86
N LEU A 84 16.61 -0.78 -2.88
CA LEU A 84 17.08 -2.15 -2.62
C LEU A 84 17.67 -2.82 -3.86
N ILE A 85 17.49 -2.25 -5.06
CA ILE A 85 18.17 -2.75 -6.26
C ILE A 85 19.69 -2.66 -6.05
N GLY A 86 20.38 -3.77 -6.26
CA GLY A 86 21.83 -3.87 -6.06
C GLY A 86 22.26 -4.13 -4.61
N HIS A 87 21.33 -4.12 -3.66
CA HIS A 87 21.58 -4.57 -2.29
C HIS A 87 21.23 -6.06 -2.13
N SER A 88 21.93 -6.75 -1.24
CA SER A 88 21.59 -8.12 -0.85
C SER A 88 20.67 -8.09 0.36
N VAL A 89 19.64 -8.92 0.34
CA VAL A 89 18.70 -9.10 1.45
C VAL A 89 18.69 -10.55 1.89
N MET A 90 18.42 -10.77 3.16
CA MET A 90 18.23 -12.11 3.72
C MET A 90 16.74 -12.40 3.82
N VAL A 91 16.34 -13.56 3.33
CA VAL A 91 14.95 -14.03 3.39
C VAL A 91 14.91 -15.42 4.01
N PRO A 92 13.80 -15.82 4.63
CA PRO A 92 13.63 -17.18 5.12
C PRO A 92 13.85 -18.19 3.99
N GLY A 93 14.81 -19.08 4.19
CA GLY A 93 15.22 -20.08 3.21
C GLY A 93 16.36 -20.93 3.75
N ASN A 94 16.65 -22.05 3.08
CA ASN A 94 17.70 -23.00 3.46
C ASN A 94 18.69 -23.26 2.31
N GLU A 95 18.63 -22.45 1.25
CA GLU A 95 19.49 -22.58 0.08
C GLU A 95 20.68 -21.64 0.19
N ILE A 96 21.87 -22.18 -0.08
CA ILE A 96 23.11 -21.42 -0.20
C ILE A 96 23.69 -21.74 -1.57
N LEU A 97 23.94 -20.70 -2.36
CA LEU A 97 24.54 -20.84 -3.68
C LEU A 97 26.05 -20.63 -3.57
N VAL A 98 26.82 -21.56 -4.13
CA VAL A 98 28.27 -21.53 -4.17
C VAL A 98 28.73 -21.37 -5.62
N GLY A 99 29.45 -20.29 -5.90
CA GLY A 99 30.18 -20.06 -7.15
C GLY A 99 31.64 -20.55 -7.03
N ASN A 100 32.50 -20.16 -7.98
CA ASN A 100 33.88 -20.64 -8.03
C ASN A 100 34.70 -20.30 -6.77
N ASP A 101 34.51 -19.11 -6.18
CA ASP A 101 35.27 -18.65 -5.00
C ASP A 101 34.41 -17.87 -3.98
N THR A 102 33.09 -17.81 -4.18
CA THR A 102 32.17 -17.03 -3.34
C THR A 102 30.88 -17.80 -3.08
N SER A 103 30.38 -17.68 -1.86
CA SER A 103 29.08 -18.22 -1.45
C SER A 103 28.13 -17.07 -1.11
N THR A 104 26.84 -17.26 -1.34
CA THR A 104 25.83 -16.39 -0.72
C THR A 104 25.92 -16.51 0.80
N PRO A 105 25.83 -15.42 1.57
CA PRO A 105 25.76 -15.49 3.02
C PRO A 105 24.45 -16.15 3.45
N PHE A 106 24.47 -16.76 4.63
CA PHE A 106 23.29 -17.32 5.28
C PHE A 106 23.14 -16.66 6.65
N GLY A 107 21.97 -16.80 7.25
CA GLY A 107 21.77 -16.34 8.61
C GLY A 107 20.67 -17.08 9.32
N LEU A 108 20.61 -16.85 10.63
CA LEU A 108 19.68 -17.47 11.54
C LEU A 108 19.03 -16.38 12.38
N GLU A 109 17.73 -16.50 12.57
CA GLU A 109 16.98 -15.70 13.54
C GLU A 109 16.65 -16.58 14.73
N LEU A 110 17.07 -16.17 15.93
CA LEU A 110 16.73 -16.85 17.18
C LEU A 110 15.74 -16.01 17.97
N GLU A 111 14.62 -16.62 18.36
CA GLU A 111 13.63 -15.99 19.25
C GLU A 111 14.19 -15.78 20.68
N SER A 112 15.08 -16.67 21.12
CA SER A 112 15.73 -16.61 22.43
C SER A 112 17.21 -16.97 22.32
N ALA A 113 18.01 -16.58 23.31
CA ALA A 113 19.40 -16.99 23.36
C ALA A 113 19.54 -18.52 23.40
N ALA A 114 20.55 -19.06 22.71
CA ALA A 114 20.88 -20.47 22.65
C ALA A 114 22.35 -20.66 23.01
N GLU A 115 22.65 -21.69 23.80
CA GLU A 115 24.03 -21.97 24.25
C GLU A 115 24.86 -22.72 23.21
N ASN A 116 24.21 -23.55 22.39
CA ASN A 116 24.86 -24.35 21.36
C ASN A 116 24.04 -24.28 20.07
N VAL A 117 24.59 -23.63 19.06
CA VAL A 117 24.01 -23.56 17.71
C VAL A 117 24.94 -24.24 16.73
N THR A 118 24.42 -25.26 16.06
CA THR A 118 25.13 -26.04 15.04
C THR A 118 24.41 -25.87 13.71
N VAL A 119 25.16 -25.49 12.67
CA VAL A 119 24.66 -25.37 11.29
C VAL A 119 25.25 -26.50 10.46
N THR A 120 24.37 -27.33 9.90
CA THR A 120 24.79 -28.41 8.98
C THR A 120 24.46 -27.98 7.56
N ILE A 121 25.49 -27.92 6.71
CA ILE A 121 25.36 -27.64 5.28
C ILE A 121 25.33 -28.97 4.54
N THR A 122 24.24 -29.22 3.81
CA THR A 122 24.07 -30.43 3.01
C THR A 122 24.06 -30.11 1.51
N ASP A 123 24.56 -31.02 0.70
CA ASP A 123 24.45 -30.91 -0.76
C ASP A 123 23.05 -31.31 -1.28
N SER A 124 22.84 -31.20 -2.59
CA SER A 124 21.58 -31.58 -3.25
C SER A 124 21.24 -33.07 -3.15
N THR A 125 22.20 -33.91 -2.77
CA THR A 125 22.02 -35.35 -2.55
C THR A 125 21.74 -35.68 -1.08
N GLY A 126 21.72 -34.68 -0.20
CA GLY A 126 21.52 -34.83 1.24
C GLY A 126 22.77 -35.26 1.99
N LYS A 127 23.95 -35.28 1.35
CA LYS A 127 25.21 -35.54 2.04
C LYS A 127 25.65 -34.30 2.78
N VAL A 128 26.18 -34.49 3.99
CA VAL A 128 26.76 -33.41 4.79
C VAL A 128 28.05 -32.94 4.11
N ALA A 129 28.02 -31.69 3.63
CA ALA A 129 29.17 -31.02 3.04
C ALA A 129 30.06 -30.41 4.13
N ARG A 130 29.45 -29.79 5.14
CA ARG A 130 30.15 -29.18 6.27
C ARG A 130 29.24 -29.04 7.49
N THR A 131 29.81 -29.12 8.69
CA THR A 131 29.14 -28.77 9.94
C THR A 131 29.88 -27.62 10.59
N LEU A 132 29.15 -26.58 10.99
CA LEU A 132 29.65 -25.37 11.63
C LEU A 132 29.09 -25.27 13.05
N GLU A 133 29.97 -25.32 14.03
CA GLU A 133 29.62 -25.08 15.43
C GLU A 133 29.74 -23.58 15.71
N LEU A 134 28.60 -22.88 15.78
CA LEU A 134 28.54 -21.44 16.04
C LEU A 134 28.57 -21.11 17.54
N GLY A 135 28.32 -22.11 18.39
CA GLY A 135 28.34 -21.96 19.85
C GLY A 135 27.16 -21.15 20.38
N ALA A 136 27.41 -20.32 21.39
CA ALA A 136 26.37 -19.55 22.05
C ALA A 136 26.01 -18.29 21.26
N LEU A 137 24.71 -18.10 21.01
CA LEU A 137 24.16 -16.95 20.30
C LEU A 137 23.03 -16.31 21.10
N THR A 138 22.94 -14.99 21.06
CA THR A 138 21.83 -14.25 21.65
C THR A 138 20.60 -14.29 20.75
N ALA A 139 19.44 -13.91 21.28
CA ALA A 139 18.26 -13.65 20.47
C ALA A 139 18.54 -12.58 19.39
N GLY A 140 17.87 -12.70 18.24
CA GLY A 140 18.00 -11.80 17.10
C GLY A 140 18.54 -12.47 15.83
N VAL A 141 18.82 -11.64 14.82
CA VAL A 141 19.30 -12.07 13.51
C VAL A 141 20.83 -12.01 13.47
N HIS A 142 21.44 -13.12 13.08
CA HIS A 142 22.87 -13.26 12.89
C HIS A 142 23.17 -13.78 11.49
N SER A 143 24.27 -13.34 10.89
CA SER A 143 24.64 -13.64 9.50
C SER A 143 26.09 -14.08 9.40
N TRP A 144 26.34 -15.10 8.57
CA TRP A 144 27.66 -15.67 8.31
C TRP A 144 27.86 -15.97 6.83
N GLY A 145 29.12 -15.98 6.41
CA GLY A 145 29.54 -16.47 5.10
C GLY A 145 30.12 -17.87 5.22
N TRP A 146 29.80 -18.74 4.26
CA TRP A 146 30.50 -20.00 4.06
C TRP A 146 31.60 -19.81 3.01
N ASP A 147 32.77 -20.41 3.23
CA ASP A 147 33.93 -20.38 2.33
C ASP A 147 33.80 -21.31 1.11
N GLY A 148 32.67 -22.03 0.97
CA GLY A 148 32.40 -22.95 -0.14
C GLY A 148 33.25 -24.23 -0.12
N LYS A 149 34.03 -24.46 0.95
CA LYS A 149 34.88 -25.65 1.08
C LYS A 149 34.15 -26.77 1.78
N LEU A 150 34.37 -27.99 1.31
CA LEU A 150 33.89 -29.21 1.97
C LEU A 150 34.69 -29.46 3.26
N ALA A 151 34.17 -30.31 4.15
CA ALA A 151 34.97 -30.88 5.23
C ALA A 151 36.11 -31.74 4.60
N ASP A 152 37.34 -31.53 5.05
CA ASP A 152 38.49 -32.39 4.73
C ASP A 152 38.28 -33.82 5.26
#